data_AF-A0A956UYV4-F1
#
_entry.id   AF-A0A956UYV4-F1
#
_cell.length_a   1.000
_cell.length_b   1.000
_cell.length_c   1.000
_cell.angle_alpha   90.00
_cell.angle_beta   90.00
_cell.angle_gamma   90.00
#
_symmetry.space_group_name_H-M   'P 1'
#
loop_
_entity.id
_entity.type
_entity.pdbx_description
1 polymer ?
#
loop_
_entity_poly.entity_id
_entity_poly.type
_entity_poly.pdbx_seq_one_letter_code
_entity_poly.pdbx_strand_id
1 'polypeptide(L)'
;MTDSADTFQWHPDYAGRTIESVQREISENLRRDQLAYQNALNNAEREEFGAFATIRDLERKWSQYDMSWAEVDSTMLAERIVAFEHARDTRQELFSWQEWKANLEPLPVSGAKSDWRENMSDEQRRKVASAIAMGVIVLSLIVVLIALSLIF
;
A
#
# COMPACT_ATOMS: atom_id res chain seq x y z
N MET A 1 7.65 35.17 14.21
CA MET A 1 7.87 33.96 15.02
C MET A 1 8.23 32.88 14.03
N THR A 2 9.50 32.48 13.99
CA THR A 2 9.98 31.39 13.13
C THR A 2 9.43 30.09 13.71
N ASP A 3 8.49 29.45 13.01
CA ASP A 3 8.19 28.04 13.21
C ASP A 3 9.52 27.30 13.09
N SER A 4 10.04 26.79 14.20
CA SER A 4 11.11 25.82 14.17
C SER A 4 10.53 24.58 13.51
N ALA A 5 10.68 24.48 12.18
CA ALA A 5 10.37 23.24 11.48
C ALA A 5 11.14 22.13 12.19
N ASP A 6 10.41 21.25 12.86
CA ASP A 6 10.99 20.20 13.67
C ASP A 6 11.87 19.34 12.74
N THR A 7 13.15 19.30 13.04
CA THR A 7 14.20 18.75 12.17
C THR A 7 14.92 17.65 12.93
N PHE A 8 15.20 16.55 12.23
CA PHE A 8 16.00 15.46 12.78
C PHE A 8 17.41 15.97 13.10
N GLN A 9 17.87 15.75 14.33
CA GLN A 9 19.18 16.23 14.79
C GLN A 9 20.22 15.11 14.82
N TRP A 10 19.82 13.90 15.19
CA TRP A 10 20.70 12.77 15.49
C TRP A 10 20.52 11.60 14.52
N HIS A 11 19.36 11.50 13.88
CA HIS A 11 19.00 10.35 13.06
C HIS A 11 20.01 10.10 11.94
N PRO A 12 20.57 8.88 11.82
CA PRO A 12 21.67 8.59 10.89
C PRO A 12 21.32 8.92 9.43
N ASP A 13 20.08 8.66 9.02
CA ASP A 13 19.64 8.85 7.64
C ASP A 13 18.93 10.19 7.38
N TYR A 14 18.50 10.89 8.44
CA TYR A 14 17.60 12.04 8.32
C TYR A 14 18.15 13.33 8.93
N ALA A 15 19.32 13.31 9.57
CA ALA A 15 19.92 14.49 10.20
C ALA A 15 19.91 15.72 9.27
N GLY A 16 19.44 16.84 9.80
CA GLY A 16 19.29 18.12 9.09
C GLY A 16 18.05 18.23 8.20
N ARG A 17 17.24 17.17 8.09
CA ARG A 17 15.99 17.19 7.30
C ARG A 17 14.79 17.52 8.19
N THR A 18 13.79 18.19 7.61
CA THR A 18 12.53 18.47 8.30
C THR A 18 11.68 17.21 8.39
N ILE A 19 10.91 17.07 9.47
CA ILE A 19 9.92 15.99 9.65
C ILE A 19 8.98 15.91 8.44
N GLU A 20 8.47 17.05 7.97
CA GLU A 20 7.56 17.11 6.82
C GLU A 20 8.21 16.59 5.52
N SER A 21 9.48 16.92 5.27
CA SER A 21 10.21 16.44 4.09
C SER A 21 10.36 14.92 4.11
N VAL A 22 10.71 14.37 5.28
CA VAL A 22 10.90 12.92 5.45
C VAL A 22 9.55 12.20 5.33
N GLN A 23 8.48 12.73 5.93
CA GLN A 23 7.13 12.18 5.79
C GLN A 23 6.68 12.12 4.34
N ARG A 24 6.87 13.21 3.60
CA ARG A 24 6.50 13.27 2.18
C ARG A 24 7.26 12.24 1.35
N GLU A 25 8.56 12.09 1.59
CA GLU A 25 9.37 11.09 0.90
C GLU A 25 8.91 9.66 1.22
N ILE A 26 8.70 9.34 2.50
CA ILE A 26 8.27 8.01 2.92
C ILE A 26 6.89 7.70 2.34
N SER A 27 5.95 8.66 2.36
CA SER A 27 4.62 8.49 1.77
C SER A 27 4.68 8.22 0.27
N GLU A 28 5.50 8.95 -0.49
CA GLU A 28 5.64 8.74 -1.93
C GLU A 28 6.33 7.40 -2.25
N ASN A 29 7.33 7.03 -1.45
CA ASN A 29 7.97 5.73 -1.55
C ASN A 29 7.00 4.59 -1.27
N LEU A 30 6.20 4.69 -0.20
CA LEU A 30 5.16 3.72 0.14
C LEU A 30 4.14 3.59 -1.00
N ARG A 31 3.60 4.71 -1.48
CA ARG A 31 2.61 4.72 -2.57
C ARG A 31 3.14 4.03 -3.83
N ARG A 32 4.39 4.34 -4.23
CA ARG A 32 5.04 3.70 -5.38
C ARG A 32 5.24 2.20 -5.15
N ASP A 33 5.70 1.83 -3.97
CA ASP A 33 6.00 0.44 -3.64
C ASP A 33 4.72 -0.40 -3.50
N GLN A 34 3.62 0.17 -2.97
CA GLN A 34 2.29 -0.45 -2.95
C GLN A 34 1.77 -0.74 -4.36
N LEU A 35 1.94 0.20 -5.30
CA LEU A 35 1.59 -0.02 -6.70
C LEU A 35 2.45 -1.10 -7.35
N ALA A 36 3.76 -1.10 -7.08
CA ALA A 36 4.67 -2.13 -7.59
C ALA A 36 4.31 -3.52 -7.06
N TYR A 37 3.93 -3.62 -5.78
CA TYR A 37 3.47 -4.84 -5.15
C TYR A 37 2.19 -5.38 -5.80
N GLN A 38 1.17 -4.52 -5.99
CA GLN A 38 -0.08 -4.90 -6.66
C GLN A 38 0.17 -5.35 -8.10
N ASN A 39 1.03 -4.64 -8.84
CA ASN A 39 1.39 -5.04 -10.20
C ASN A 39 2.14 -6.38 -10.24
N ALA A 40 3.04 -6.63 -9.28
CA ALA A 40 3.74 -7.89 -9.16
C ALA A 40 2.77 -9.04 -8.86
N LEU A 41 1.81 -8.86 -7.94
CA LEU A 41 0.77 -9.85 -7.68
C LEU A 41 -0.05 -10.18 -8.94
N ASN A 42 -0.47 -9.16 -9.69
CA ASN A 42 -1.25 -9.35 -10.92
C ASN A 42 -0.44 -10.00 -12.05
N ASN A 43 0.89 -9.86 -12.05
CA ASN A 43 1.78 -10.41 -13.07
C ASN A 43 2.40 -11.75 -12.67
N ALA A 44 2.29 -12.17 -11.42
CA ALA A 44 2.81 -13.46 -10.94
C ALA A 44 2.22 -14.65 -11.72
N GLU A 45 1.00 -14.51 -12.27
CA GLU A 45 0.38 -15.50 -13.14
C GLU A 45 1.03 -15.62 -14.53
N ARG A 46 1.78 -14.61 -14.97
CA ARG A 46 2.37 -14.51 -16.33
C ARG A 46 3.89 -14.56 -16.35
N GLU A 47 4.56 -13.97 -15.35
CA GLU A 47 6.02 -13.89 -15.22
C GLU A 47 6.45 -14.17 -13.77
N GLU A 48 6.52 -15.46 -13.45
CA GLU A 48 6.60 -15.98 -12.09
C GLU A 48 7.85 -15.49 -11.31
N PHE A 49 9.05 -15.63 -11.88
CA PHE A 49 10.30 -15.37 -11.14
C PHE A 49 10.54 -13.90 -10.81
N GLY A 50 10.24 -12.98 -11.74
CA GLY A 50 10.45 -11.55 -11.54
C GLY A 50 9.48 -10.96 -10.52
N ALA A 51 8.20 -11.34 -10.62
CA ALA A 51 7.15 -10.90 -9.71
C ALA A 51 7.42 -11.34 -8.26
N PHE A 52 7.81 -12.59 -8.04
CA PHE A 52 8.10 -13.09 -6.69
C PHE A 52 9.28 -12.39 -6.02
N ALA A 53 10.34 -12.06 -6.76
CA ALA A 53 11.46 -11.32 -6.22
C ALA A 53 11.04 -9.92 -5.73
N THR A 54 10.25 -9.21 -6.53
CA THR A 54 9.69 -7.89 -6.16
C THR A 54 8.80 -7.99 -4.93
N ILE A 55 7.85 -8.94 -4.89
CA ILE A 55 6.96 -9.14 -3.74
C ILE A 55 7.78 -9.37 -2.47
N ARG A 56 8.73 -10.32 -2.50
CA ARG A 56 9.56 -10.66 -1.34
C ARG A 56 10.38 -9.47 -0.83
N ASP A 57 10.99 -8.72 -1.74
CA ASP A 57 11.84 -7.59 -1.35
C ASP A 57 11.02 -6.44 -0.75
N LEU A 58 9.80 -6.20 -1.24
CA LEU A 58 8.87 -5.21 -0.68
C LEU A 58 8.29 -5.66 0.67
N GLU A 59 7.90 -6.92 0.82
CA GLU A 59 7.49 -7.50 2.10
C GLU A 59 8.58 -7.32 3.16
N ARG A 60 9.82 -7.69 2.84
CA ARG A 60 10.94 -7.53 3.79
C ARG A 60 11.13 -6.07 4.20
N LYS A 61 10.91 -5.13 3.28
CA LYS A 61 11.14 -3.70 3.52
C LYS A 61 10.09 -3.10 4.46
N TRP A 62 8.81 -3.37 4.22
CA TRP A 62 7.71 -2.64 4.88
C TRP A 62 7.04 -3.43 6.01
N SER A 63 7.10 -4.76 6.00
CA SER A 63 6.44 -5.61 7.00
C SER A 63 7.08 -5.54 8.39
N GLN A 64 8.27 -4.94 8.51
CA GLN A 64 8.84 -4.55 9.80
C GLN A 64 8.02 -3.46 10.51
N TYR A 65 7.32 -2.60 9.74
CA TYR A 65 6.48 -1.53 10.25
C TYR A 65 5.01 -1.96 10.35
N ASP A 66 4.46 -2.55 9.28
CA ASP A 66 3.09 -3.06 9.30
C ASP A 66 2.94 -4.27 8.38
N MET A 67 2.41 -5.39 8.88
CA MET A 67 2.18 -6.59 8.07
C MET A 67 1.11 -6.36 7.00
N SER A 68 0.24 -5.37 7.19
CA SER A 68 -0.79 -4.94 6.24
C SER A 68 -0.36 -3.68 5.47
N TRP A 69 0.94 -3.37 5.40
CA TRP A 69 1.46 -2.14 4.75
C TRP A 69 0.93 -1.93 3.33
N ALA A 70 0.67 -3.00 2.58
CA ALA A 70 0.20 -2.94 1.20
C ALA A 70 -1.25 -2.43 1.08
N GLU A 71 -2.02 -2.48 2.17
CA GLU A 71 -3.45 -2.20 2.23
C GLU A 71 -3.77 -0.94 3.07
N VAL A 72 -2.86 -0.52 3.94
CA VAL A 72 -2.99 0.70 4.75
C VAL A 72 -2.77 1.95 3.89
N ASP A 73 -3.43 3.05 4.25
CA ASP A 73 -3.18 4.34 3.60
C ASP A 73 -1.70 4.75 3.72
N SER A 74 -1.09 5.11 2.59
CA SER A 74 0.34 5.41 2.50
C SER A 74 0.75 6.61 3.34
N THR A 75 -0.13 7.60 3.49
CA THR A 75 0.13 8.81 4.28
C THR A 75 0.05 8.50 5.77
N MET A 76 -0.98 7.77 6.21
CA MET A 76 -1.11 7.35 7.61
C MET A 76 0.06 6.47 8.08
N LEU A 77 0.49 5.52 7.24
CA LEU A 77 1.65 4.69 7.57
C LEU A 77 2.95 5.52 7.59
N ALA A 78 3.13 6.45 6.64
CA ALA A 78 4.28 7.34 6.63
C ALA A 78 4.33 8.24 7.88
N GLU A 79 3.21 8.83 8.30
CA GLU A 79 3.11 9.61 9.53
C GLU A 79 3.57 8.81 10.74
N ARG A 80 3.13 7.56 10.82
CA ARG A 80 3.48 6.68 11.94
C ARG A 80 4.96 6.28 11.92
N ILE A 81 5.52 5.99 10.75
CA ILE A 81 6.96 5.72 10.60
C ILE A 81 7.78 6.94 11.02
N VAL A 82 7.40 8.13 10.57
CA VAL A 82 8.12 9.36 10.92
C VAL A 82 8.02 9.68 12.41
N ALA A 83 6.84 9.47 13.02
CA ALA A 83 6.67 9.65 14.46
C ALA A 83 7.59 8.70 15.27
N PHE A 84 7.80 7.47 14.79
CA PHE A 84 8.74 6.54 15.38
C PHE A 84 10.20 6.99 15.23
N GLU A 85 10.60 7.35 14.01
CA GLU A 85 11.99 7.78 13.78
C GLU A 85 12.28 9.10 14.50
N HIS A 86 11.28 9.98 14.64
CA HIS A 86 11.41 11.20 15.44
C HIS A 86 11.51 10.89 16.95
N ALA A 87 10.81 9.88 17.45
CA ALA A 87 10.97 9.43 18.82
C ALA A 87 12.37 8.84 19.08
N ARG A 88 12.96 8.13 18.11
CA ARG A 88 14.36 7.69 18.17
C ARG A 88 15.34 8.86 18.16
N ASP A 89 15.10 9.85 17.31
CA ASP A 89 15.89 11.08 17.24
C ASP A 89 15.87 11.83 18.59
N THR A 90 14.68 12.03 19.15
CA THR A 90 14.47 12.73 20.42
C THR A 90 15.12 12.00 21.60
N ARG A 91 15.01 10.67 21.64
CA ARG A 91 15.59 9.85 22.71
C ARG A 91 17.06 9.53 22.49
N GLN A 92 17.58 9.78 21.28
CA GLN A 92 18.92 9.39 20.83
C GLN A 92 19.19 7.89 21.08
N GLU A 93 18.17 7.07 20.86
CA GLU A 93 18.17 5.63 21.17
C GLU A 93 17.56 4.84 20.02
N LEU A 94 18.19 3.73 19.66
CA LEU A 94 17.73 2.81 18.61
C LEU A 94 16.88 1.68 19.21
N PHE A 95 15.74 2.02 19.81
CA PHE A 95 14.75 1.03 20.21
C PHE A 95 14.00 0.46 18.99
N SER A 96 13.42 -0.72 19.12
CA SER A 96 12.74 -1.40 18.01
C SER A 96 11.35 -0.84 17.73
N TRP A 97 10.86 -1.05 16.51
CA TRP A 97 9.48 -0.68 16.16
C TRP A 97 8.44 -1.41 17.02
N GLN A 98 8.69 -2.67 17.37
CA GLN A 98 7.76 -3.49 18.17
C GLN A 98 7.58 -2.93 19.58
N GLU A 99 8.66 -2.49 20.21
CA GLU A 99 8.62 -1.85 21.54
C GLU A 99 7.83 -0.54 21.50
N TRP A 100 7.96 0.23 20.41
CA TRP A 100 7.29 1.52 20.26
C TRP A 100 5.79 1.37 19.97
N LYS A 101 5.41 0.46 19.07
CA LYS A 101 4.00 0.28 18.67
C LYS A 101 3.15 -0.48 19.67
N ALA A 102 3.73 -1.06 20.72
CA ALA A 102 3.03 -1.93 21.66
C ALA A 102 1.78 -1.30 22.30
N ASN A 103 1.74 0.04 22.38
CA ASN A 103 0.62 0.79 22.95
C ASN A 103 -0.16 1.61 21.90
N LEU A 104 0.10 1.41 20.61
CA LEU A 104 -0.56 2.15 19.53
C LEU A 104 -1.75 1.35 18.99
N GLU A 105 -2.84 2.05 18.71
CA GLU A 105 -3.97 1.45 17.99
C GLU A 105 -3.53 1.01 16.59
N PRO A 106 -3.96 -0.17 16.09
CA PRO A 106 -3.69 -0.59 14.71
C PRO A 106 -4.12 0.47 13.70
N LEU A 107 -3.34 0.64 12.62
CA LEU A 107 -3.79 1.52 11.53
C LEU A 107 -5.04 0.92 10.89
N PRO A 108 -5.99 1.76 10.46
CA PRO A 108 -7.09 1.27 9.65
C PRO A 108 -6.51 0.74 8.34
N VAL A 109 -6.81 -0.51 8.05
CA VAL A 109 -6.58 -1.06 6.71
C VAL A 109 -7.50 -0.27 5.79
N SER A 110 -6.91 0.51 4.88
CA SER A 110 -7.74 1.19 3.89
C SER A 110 -8.34 0.06 3.06
N GLY A 111 -9.65 -0.08 3.10
CA GLY A 111 -10.33 -1.09 2.33
C GLY A 111 -10.28 -0.77 0.84
N ALA A 112 -9.15 -0.33 0.25
CA ALA A 112 -8.93 0.31 -1.06
C ALA A 112 -9.50 -0.41 -2.30
N LYS A 113 -10.30 -1.47 -2.10
CA LYS A 113 -11.38 -1.88 -3.01
C LYS A 113 -12.73 -1.14 -2.81
N SER A 114 -12.90 -0.28 -1.80
CA SER A 114 -14.15 0.44 -1.49
C SER A 114 -14.17 1.88 -1.99
N ASP A 115 -13.02 2.57 -2.07
CA ASP A 115 -12.98 4.02 -2.35
C ASP A 115 -12.98 4.40 -3.83
N TRP A 116 -12.67 3.48 -4.75
CA TRP A 116 -12.78 3.78 -6.17
C TRP A 116 -14.25 4.00 -6.59
N ARG A 117 -15.19 3.35 -5.89
CA ARG A 117 -16.62 3.54 -6.16
C ARG A 117 -17.03 4.95 -5.76
N GLU A 118 -16.68 5.40 -4.56
CA GLU A 118 -17.08 6.72 -4.04
C GLU A 118 -16.56 7.88 -4.89
N ASN A 119 -15.38 7.75 -5.50
CA ASN A 119 -14.79 8.78 -6.37
C ASN A 119 -15.12 8.66 -7.88
N MET A 120 -15.91 7.67 -8.31
CA MET A 120 -16.36 7.60 -9.72
C MET A 120 -17.64 8.39 -9.96
N SER A 121 -17.65 9.20 -11.03
CA SER A 121 -18.88 9.85 -11.50
C SER A 121 -19.93 8.79 -11.86
N ASP A 122 -21.22 9.11 -11.70
CA ASP A 122 -22.32 8.17 -11.99
C ASP A 122 -22.26 7.61 -13.42
N GLU A 123 -21.66 8.35 -14.35
CA GLU A 123 -21.45 7.92 -15.72
C GLU A 123 -20.39 6.80 -15.82
N GLN A 124 -19.28 6.91 -15.08
CA GLN A 124 -18.25 5.87 -15.04
C GLN A 124 -18.77 4.61 -14.35
N ARG A 125 -19.57 4.76 -13.27
CA ARG A 125 -20.19 3.63 -12.57
C ARG A 125 -21.10 2.81 -13.50
N ARG A 126 -21.88 3.47 -14.35
CA ARG A 126 -22.76 2.80 -15.34
C ARG A 126 -21.96 2.06 -16.41
N LYS A 127 -20.88 2.68 -16.93
CA LYS A 127 -20.00 2.04 -17.94
C LYS A 127 -19.32 0.79 -17.38
N VAL A 128 -18.78 0.87 -16.16
CA VAL A 128 -18.12 -0.27 -15.49
C VAL A 128 -19.13 -1.38 -15.17
N ALA A 129 -20.31 -1.03 -14.64
CA ALA A 129 -21.37 -2.00 -14.37
C ALA A 129 -21.83 -2.74 -15.65
N SER A 130 -21.95 -2.01 -16.78
CA SER A 130 -22.28 -2.62 -18.07
C SER A 130 -21.18 -3.53 -18.60
N ALA A 131 -19.92 -3.15 -18.43
CA ALA A 131 -18.78 -3.96 -18.89
C ALA A 131 -18.66 -5.27 -18.09
N ILE A 132 -18.88 -5.21 -16.77
CA ILE A 132 -18.88 -6.40 -15.90
C ILE A 132 -20.06 -7.32 -16.25
N ALA A 133 -21.27 -6.77 -16.40
CA ALA A 133 -22.44 -7.56 -16.78
C ALA A 133 -22.25 -8.26 -18.12
N MET A 134 -21.67 -7.57 -19.10
CA MET A 134 -21.38 -8.14 -20.42
C MET A 134 -20.30 -9.24 -20.34
N GLY A 135 -19.26 -9.04 -19.53
CA GLY A 135 -18.23 -10.05 -19.30
C GLY A 135 -18.78 -11.33 -18.67
N VAL A 136 -19.65 -11.21 -17.64
CA VAL A 136 -20.30 -12.36 -16.99
C VAL A 136 -21.20 -13.12 -17.96
N ILE A 137 -21.94 -12.42 -18.82
CA ILE A 137 -22.82 -13.06 -19.81
C ILE A 137 -21.99 -13.84 -20.84
N VAL A 138 -20.93 -13.25 -21.37
CA VAL A 138 -20.05 -13.91 -22.36
C VAL A 138 -19.38 -15.15 -21.74
N LEU A 139 -18.86 -15.04 -20.53
CA LEU A 139 -18.21 -16.15 -19.85
C LEU A 139 -19.20 -17.29 -19.55
N SER A 140 -20.43 -16.94 -19.16
CA SER A 140 -21.51 -17.91 -18.94
C SER A 140 -21.91 -18.63 -20.23
N LEU A 141 -21.99 -17.93 -21.37
CA LEU A 141 -22.26 -18.53 -22.67
C LEU A 141 -21.16 -19.49 -23.11
N ILE A 142 -19.89 -19.14 -22.87
CA ILE A 142 -18.75 -20.02 -23.16
C ILE A 142 -18.83 -21.30 -22.34
N VAL A 143 -19.13 -21.22 -21.04
CA VAL A 143 -19.30 -22.38 -20.17
C VAL A 143 -20.43 -23.29 -20.67
N VAL A 144 -21.57 -22.71 -21.07
CA VAL A 144 -22.70 -23.47 -21.62
C VAL A 144 -22.34 -24.16 -22.93
N LEU A 145 -21.63 -23.49 -23.84
CA LEU A 145 -21.20 -24.07 -25.11
C LEU A 145 -20.22 -25.22 -24.91
N ILE A 146 -19.27 -25.08 -23.98
CA ILE A 146 -18.33 -26.16 -23.62
C ILE A 146 -19.11 -27.35 -23.05
N ALA A 147 -20.03 -27.11 -22.12
CA ALA A 147 -20.84 -28.18 -21.53
C ALA A 147 -21.66 -28.93 -22.59
N LEU A 148 -22.26 -28.23 -23.56
CA LEU A 148 -23.00 -28.85 -24.66
C LEU A 148 -22.10 -29.67 -25.59
N SER A 149 -20.88 -29.19 -25.88
CA SER A 149 -19.91 -29.91 -26.73
C SER A 149 -19.34 -31.17 -26.09
N LEU A 150 -19.50 -31.35 -24.78
CA LEU A 150 -19.07 -32.56 -24.06
C LEU A 150 -20.21 -33.60 -23.93
N ILE A 151 -21.45 -33.20 -24.20
CA ILE A 151 -22.65 -34.06 -24.12
C ILE A 151 -22.97 -34.69 -25.48
N PHE A 152 -22.58 -34.04 -26.58
CA PHE A 152 -22.71 -34.53 -27.95
C PHE A 152 -21.39 -35.10 -28.48
#